data_AF-A0AAP0HUE6-F1
#
_entry.id   AF-A0AAP0HUE6-F1
#
_cell.length_a   1.000
_cell.length_b   1.000
_cell.length_c   1.000
_cell.angle_alpha   90.00
_cell.angle_beta   90.00
_cell.angle_gamma   90.00
#
_symmetry.space_group_name_H-M   'P 1'
#
loop_
_entity.id
_entity.type
_entity.pdbx_description
1 polymer ?
#
loop_
_entity_poly.entity_id
_entity_poly.type
_entity_poly.pdbx_seq_one_letter_code
_entity_poly.pdbx_strand_id
1 'polypeptide(L)'
;MDCLVFGASPGASLPFHRRSTLRKGVLVPAQVCNLRPRRLRERRVFGRFEGHFIRNHVKFLRGASAIYQGPDKKGLAKATSGHPFESEPESSPSSSWKSIRVAIDVFYRFSRPHTVIGTAMSIISVSLLAIERLSDFSPLFFTGLCEAIVAALFMNIYIVGLNQLYDIEIDKVNKPYLPLASGEYSVGTGVVIVTSFALMSFWLGWVVGSWPLFWALFVSFVLGTAYSINLPLLRWKRFAFVAAMCILAVRAVIVQLAFFLHIQTFVFGRPAIFTRPLVFATAFMSFFSVVIALFKDIPDIEGDKIFGIRSFSVRLGQKRVFWICVYLLQMAYAVAFFVGAASPFLWSKLITIVGHVILASTLWYHAKSVDLNSKAAITSFYMFIWKLFYAEYLLIPLVR
;
A
#
# COMPACT_ATOMS: atom_id res chain seq x y z
N MET A 1 42.96 50.50 48.10
CA MET A 1 42.19 50.31 49.34
C MET A 1 40.87 49.66 48.98
N ASP A 2 40.62 48.37 49.12
CA ASP A 2 41.41 47.22 49.56
C ASP A 2 40.78 45.94 48.98
N CYS A 3 41.66 45.02 48.54
CA CYS A 3 41.66 43.57 48.73
C CYS A 3 40.43 42.71 48.38
N LEU A 4 40.52 41.51 47.78
CA LEU A 4 41.63 40.65 47.34
C LEU A 4 41.00 39.41 46.62
N VAL A 5 41.71 38.85 45.62
CA VAL A 5 41.85 37.40 45.30
C VAL A 5 40.69 36.65 44.61
N PHE A 6 40.83 35.89 43.51
CA PHE A 6 41.96 35.48 42.65
C PHE A 6 41.41 35.02 41.27
N GLY A 7 42.24 35.17 40.25
CA GLY A 7 42.18 34.40 39.00
C GLY A 7 43.59 33.97 38.58
N ALA A 8 43.62 33.05 37.60
CA ALA A 8 44.64 32.83 36.56
C ALA A 8 45.47 31.52 36.56
N SER A 9 45.41 30.88 35.38
CA SER A 9 46.20 29.85 34.63
C SER A 9 47.75 30.02 34.66
N PRO A 10 48.65 29.31 33.90
CA PRO A 10 48.50 28.43 32.70
C PRO A 10 49.52 27.25 32.50
N GLY A 11 49.39 26.50 31.39
CA GLY A 11 50.46 26.23 30.40
C GLY A 11 51.62 25.22 30.62
N ALA A 12 51.65 24.20 29.73
CA ALA A 12 52.78 23.72 28.91
C ALA A 12 53.75 22.55 29.32
N SER A 13 53.98 21.69 28.31
CA SER A 13 55.22 21.00 27.86
C SER A 13 55.66 19.58 28.35
N LEU A 14 55.95 18.74 27.33
CA LEU A 14 56.61 17.41 27.19
C LEU A 14 58.04 17.32 27.81
N PRO A 15 58.73 16.15 28.03
CA PRO A 15 59.04 15.11 27.01
C PRO A 15 59.31 13.62 27.45
N PHE A 16 59.66 12.80 26.43
CA PHE A 16 60.22 11.43 26.34
C PHE A 16 61.05 10.84 27.52
N HIS A 17 60.93 9.51 27.83
CA HIS A 17 61.82 8.40 27.38
C HIS A 17 61.66 7.03 28.15
N ARG A 18 61.66 5.91 27.40
CA ARG A 18 62.06 4.48 27.61
C ARG A 18 62.29 3.82 29.00
N ARG A 19 61.74 2.58 29.13
CA ARG A 19 62.29 1.25 29.64
C ARG A 19 61.22 0.53 30.50
N SER A 20 61.15 -0.78 30.72
CA SER A 20 61.48 -2.04 30.04
C SER A 20 60.96 -3.20 30.94
N THR A 21 60.55 -4.32 30.34
CA THR A 21 60.56 -5.74 30.85
C THR A 21 59.73 -6.20 32.06
N LEU A 22 58.83 -7.19 31.86
CA LEU A 22 58.80 -8.60 32.39
C LEU A 22 57.35 -9.18 32.28
N ARG A 23 57.01 -10.13 31.38
CA ARG A 23 57.17 -11.62 31.31
C ARG A 23 56.11 -12.48 32.07
N LYS A 24 55.57 -13.45 31.31
CA LYS A 24 54.76 -14.68 31.60
C LYS A 24 53.29 -14.56 31.11
N GLY A 25 52.73 -15.32 30.17
CA GLY A 25 53.17 -16.51 29.42
C GLY A 25 52.23 -17.70 29.68
N VAL A 26 51.31 -18.02 28.74
CA VAL A 26 50.70 -19.36 28.52
C VAL A 26 50.38 -19.54 27.02
N LEU A 27 50.73 -20.73 26.50
CA LEU A 27 50.77 -21.28 25.12
C LEU A 27 49.37 -21.67 24.55
N VAL A 28 48.98 -21.41 23.26
CA VAL A 28 49.18 -22.15 21.95
C VAL A 28 48.15 -23.30 21.74
N PRO A 29 47.67 -23.67 20.51
CA PRO A 29 48.15 -23.37 19.14
C PRO A 29 47.14 -22.93 18.07
N ALA A 30 47.69 -22.31 17.01
CA ALA A 30 47.17 -22.30 15.66
C ALA A 30 47.98 -23.29 14.77
N GLN A 31 47.30 -24.03 13.89
CA GLN A 31 47.92 -24.90 12.89
C GLN A 31 48.18 -24.16 11.58
N VAL A 32 49.36 -24.40 11.01
CA VAL A 32 49.80 -23.98 9.67
C VAL A 32 50.17 -25.23 8.87
N CYS A 33 49.78 -25.27 7.59
CA CYS A 33 50.47 -25.99 6.50
C CYS A 33 49.96 -25.38 5.16
N ASN A 34 50.72 -24.58 4.42
CA ASN A 34 51.84 -24.84 3.50
C ASN A 34 51.47 -25.14 2.03
N LEU A 35 51.91 -24.21 1.15
CA LEU A 35 52.59 -24.39 -0.16
C LEU A 35 51.81 -24.39 -1.51
N ARG A 36 52.09 -23.28 -2.23
CA ARG A 36 52.54 -23.09 -3.63
C ARG A 36 51.55 -22.82 -4.79
N PRO A 37 51.97 -21.98 -5.77
CA PRO A 37 51.09 -21.28 -6.71
C PRO A 37 51.03 -21.95 -8.09
N ARG A 38 49.91 -21.78 -8.82
CA ARG A 38 49.83 -22.13 -10.25
C ARG A 38 49.09 -21.07 -11.06
N ARG A 39 49.63 -20.88 -12.27
CA ARG A 39 49.46 -19.76 -13.21
C ARG A 39 48.06 -19.66 -13.84
N LEU A 40 47.77 -18.43 -14.25
CA LEU A 40 46.79 -17.97 -15.23
C LEU A 40 46.53 -18.94 -16.40
N ARG A 41 45.25 -19.13 -16.72
CA ARG A 41 44.80 -19.39 -18.08
C ARG A 41 43.49 -18.63 -18.33
N GLU A 42 43.56 -17.63 -19.21
CA GLU A 42 42.40 -16.95 -19.79
C GLU A 42 41.49 -17.95 -20.50
N ARG A 43 40.17 -17.80 -20.32
CA ARG A 43 39.18 -18.13 -21.34
C ARG A 43 38.08 -17.08 -21.35
N ARG A 44 38.08 -16.32 -22.45
CA ARG A 44 37.03 -15.41 -22.90
C ARG A 44 35.90 -16.28 -23.50
N VAL A 45 34.66 -16.19 -23.01
CA VAL A 45 33.46 -16.57 -23.77
C VAL A 45 32.29 -15.65 -23.39
N PHE A 46 31.95 -14.75 -24.31
CA PHE A 46 30.65 -14.09 -24.43
C PHE A 46 29.60 -15.15 -24.83
N GLY A 47 28.40 -15.11 -24.24
CA GLY A 47 27.26 -15.86 -24.78
C GLY A 47 26.04 -16.00 -23.87
N ARG A 48 24.97 -15.27 -24.20
CA ARG A 48 23.53 -15.57 -23.99
C ARG A 48 23.11 -16.22 -22.66
N PHE A 49 22.53 -15.42 -21.77
CA PHE A 49 21.60 -15.90 -20.75
C PHE A 49 20.20 -15.35 -21.04
N GLU A 50 19.54 -15.96 -22.01
CA GLU A 50 18.10 -15.83 -22.24
C GLU A 50 17.60 -17.22 -22.65
N GLY A 51 16.72 -17.84 -21.86
CA GLY A 51 16.08 -19.10 -22.23
C GLY A 51 16.25 -20.30 -21.30
N HIS A 52 16.36 -20.13 -19.97
CA HIS A 52 16.32 -21.28 -19.05
C HIS A 52 15.09 -21.36 -18.14
N PHE A 53 14.16 -20.40 -18.18
CA PHE A 53 12.98 -20.40 -17.28
C PHE A 53 11.69 -20.96 -17.87
N ILE A 54 11.63 -21.27 -19.18
CA ILE A 54 10.37 -21.70 -19.85
C ILE A 54 10.23 -23.23 -19.95
N ARG A 55 11.28 -24.02 -19.66
CA ARG A 55 11.28 -25.45 -20.03
C ARG A 55 10.72 -26.42 -19.00
N ASN A 56 10.45 -25.98 -17.76
CA ASN A 56 10.07 -26.91 -16.68
C ASN A 56 8.56 -27.04 -16.42
N HIS A 57 7.69 -26.27 -17.08
CA HIS A 57 6.24 -26.35 -16.86
C HIS A 57 5.45 -27.18 -17.91
N VAL A 58 6.11 -27.73 -18.93
CA VAL A 58 5.44 -28.49 -20.01
C VAL A 58 5.49 -30.02 -19.82
N LYS A 59 6.14 -30.53 -18.76
CA LYS A 59 6.30 -31.98 -18.54
C LYS A 59 5.24 -32.66 -17.67
N PHE A 60 4.20 -31.96 -17.21
CA PHE A 60 3.17 -32.56 -16.34
C PHE A 60 1.84 -32.93 -17.05
N LEU A 61 1.70 -32.73 -18.37
CA LEU A 61 0.45 -33.00 -19.11
C LEU A 61 0.57 -34.07 -20.21
N ARG A 62 1.61 -34.90 -20.21
CA ARG A 62 1.73 -36.07 -21.10
C ARG A 62 2.07 -37.31 -20.29
N GLY A 63 1.03 -37.99 -19.80
CA GLY A 63 1.21 -39.22 -19.03
C GLY A 63 -0.07 -39.82 -18.45
N ALA A 64 -1.10 -40.02 -19.27
CA ALA A 64 -2.12 -41.05 -19.03
C ALA A 64 -2.84 -41.36 -20.35
N SER A 65 -2.71 -42.60 -20.80
CA SER A 65 -3.23 -43.20 -22.03
C SER A 65 -4.13 -44.36 -21.65
N ALA A 66 -5.21 -44.60 -22.41
CA ALA A 66 -5.79 -45.91 -22.82
C ALA A 66 -7.31 -45.74 -23.03
N ILE A 67 -7.83 -45.74 -24.26
CA ILE A 67 -8.20 -46.91 -25.11
C ILE A 67 -9.19 -47.86 -24.42
N TYR A 68 -10.45 -47.82 -24.87
CA TYR A 68 -11.33 -48.99 -25.03
C TYR A 68 -12.31 -48.73 -26.19
N GLN A 69 -12.41 -49.68 -27.12
CA GLN A 69 -13.26 -49.69 -28.32
C GLN A 69 -14.38 -50.74 -28.21
N GLY A 70 -15.61 -50.33 -28.55
CA GLY A 70 -16.67 -51.08 -29.27
C GLY A 70 -17.58 -52.05 -28.49
N PRO A 71 -18.75 -52.48 -29.06
CA PRO A 71 -19.24 -52.24 -30.43
C PRO A 71 -20.75 -51.87 -30.62
N ASP A 72 -21.01 -51.28 -31.79
CA ASP A 72 -22.18 -51.29 -32.70
C ASP A 72 -23.64 -51.52 -32.23
N LYS A 73 -24.54 -50.65 -32.74
CA LYS A 73 -25.80 -51.08 -33.41
C LYS A 73 -26.35 -50.04 -34.41
N LYS A 74 -26.66 -50.59 -35.58
CA LYS A 74 -27.22 -50.10 -36.86
C LYS A 74 -28.48 -49.21 -36.78
N GLY A 75 -28.60 -48.28 -37.75
CA GLY A 75 -29.76 -48.26 -38.68
C GLY A 75 -30.57 -46.96 -38.86
N LEU A 76 -30.65 -46.49 -40.12
CA LEU A 76 -31.71 -45.66 -40.77
C LEU A 76 -31.83 -44.17 -40.33
N ALA A 77 -32.09 -43.16 -41.18
CA ALA A 77 -32.44 -43.05 -42.59
C ALA A 77 -32.17 -41.62 -43.12
N LYS A 78 -32.09 -41.49 -44.46
CA LYS A 78 -31.98 -40.29 -45.31
C LYS A 78 -32.97 -39.14 -45.01
N ALA A 79 -32.54 -37.90 -45.23
CA ALA A 79 -33.11 -37.00 -46.26
C ALA A 79 -32.25 -35.72 -46.46
N THR A 80 -31.78 -35.55 -47.70
CA THR A 80 -31.36 -34.32 -48.42
C THR A 80 -32.43 -33.21 -48.31
N SER A 81 -32.23 -31.90 -48.47
CA SER A 81 -31.24 -31.05 -49.17
C SER A 81 -31.66 -29.59 -48.92
N GLY A 82 -30.71 -28.64 -48.86
CA GLY A 82 -31.03 -27.21 -49.07
C GLY A 82 -30.20 -26.24 -48.24
N HIS A 83 -28.99 -25.91 -48.69
CA HIS A 83 -28.48 -24.54 -48.62
C HIS A 83 -28.56 -23.99 -50.06
N PRO A 84 -28.67 -22.67 -50.30
CA PRO A 84 -28.13 -21.58 -49.48
C PRO A 84 -29.09 -20.39 -49.29
N PHE A 85 -28.81 -19.46 -48.38
CA PHE A 85 -28.85 -18.02 -48.67
C PHE A 85 -28.33 -17.22 -47.46
N GLU A 86 -27.30 -16.43 -47.78
CA GLU A 86 -26.86 -15.17 -47.17
C GLU A 86 -26.77 -15.00 -45.65
N SER A 87 -25.51 -14.85 -45.25
CA SER A 87 -25.01 -14.02 -44.16
C SER A 87 -25.74 -12.68 -44.02
N GLU A 88 -26.40 -12.48 -42.89
CA GLU A 88 -26.45 -11.16 -42.27
C GLU A 88 -25.32 -11.06 -41.23
N PRO A 89 -24.44 -10.05 -41.30
CA PRO A 89 -23.64 -9.70 -40.15
C PRO A 89 -24.56 -8.93 -39.21
N GLU A 90 -25.14 -9.60 -38.22
CA GLU A 90 -25.65 -8.91 -37.04
C GLU A 90 -24.44 -8.32 -36.29
N SER A 91 -23.94 -7.17 -36.75
CA SER A 91 -23.08 -6.31 -35.97
C SER A 91 -23.92 -5.68 -34.86
N SER A 92 -24.19 -6.47 -33.81
CA SER A 92 -25.03 -6.01 -32.71
C SER A 92 -24.25 -5.01 -31.83
N PRO A 93 -24.74 -3.76 -31.67
CA PRO A 93 -24.15 -2.82 -30.71
C PRO A 93 -24.27 -3.34 -29.27
N SER A 94 -25.22 -4.24 -28.99
CA SER A 94 -25.43 -4.84 -27.67
C SER A 94 -24.25 -5.70 -27.18
N SER A 95 -23.52 -6.36 -28.09
CA SER A 95 -22.34 -7.18 -27.75
C SER A 95 -21.14 -6.33 -27.30
N SER A 96 -20.91 -5.18 -27.95
CA SER A 96 -19.81 -4.27 -27.63
C SER A 96 -20.02 -3.56 -26.29
N TRP A 97 -21.23 -3.03 -26.06
CA TRP A 97 -21.57 -2.41 -24.77
C TRP A 97 -21.49 -3.38 -23.59
N LYS A 98 -21.87 -4.64 -23.80
CA LYS A 98 -21.73 -5.69 -22.78
C LYS A 98 -20.26 -5.97 -22.47
N SER A 99 -19.41 -6.08 -23.49
CA SER A 99 -17.97 -6.27 -23.33
C SER A 99 -17.29 -5.10 -22.59
N ILE A 100 -17.67 -3.86 -22.91
CA ILE A 100 -17.18 -2.66 -22.20
C ILE A 100 -17.59 -2.68 -20.73
N ARG A 101 -18.86 -3.01 -20.42
CA ARG A 101 -19.33 -3.12 -19.03
C ARG A 101 -18.57 -4.17 -18.23
N VAL A 102 -18.31 -5.33 -18.84
CA VAL A 102 -17.49 -6.37 -18.21
C VAL A 102 -16.06 -5.87 -17.98
N ALA A 103 -15.43 -5.26 -18.98
CA ALA A 103 -14.08 -4.72 -18.83
C ALA A 103 -13.98 -3.67 -17.71
N ILE A 104 -14.97 -2.79 -17.60
CA ILE A 104 -15.06 -1.78 -16.53
C ILE A 104 -15.24 -2.45 -15.17
N ASP A 105 -16.12 -3.44 -15.04
CA ASP A 105 -16.32 -4.16 -13.76
C ASP A 105 -15.04 -4.86 -13.30
N VAL A 106 -14.36 -5.57 -14.21
CA VAL A 106 -13.11 -6.27 -13.89
C VAL A 106 -12.05 -5.27 -13.45
N PHE A 107 -11.90 -4.15 -14.17
CA PHE A 107 -10.97 -3.09 -13.76
C PHE A 107 -11.37 -2.42 -12.44
N TYR A 108 -12.67 -2.24 -12.20
CA TYR A 108 -13.20 -1.69 -10.95
C TYR A 108 -12.82 -2.60 -9.78
N ARG A 109 -13.01 -3.92 -9.88
CA ARG A 109 -12.56 -4.88 -8.86
C ARG A 109 -11.04 -4.91 -8.70
N PHE A 110 -10.29 -4.84 -9.81
CA PHE A 110 -8.83 -4.78 -9.80
C PHE A 110 -8.29 -3.57 -9.03
N SER A 111 -8.90 -2.39 -9.23
CA SER A 111 -8.44 -1.13 -8.65
C SER A 111 -8.68 -1.00 -7.14
N ARG A 112 -9.42 -1.93 -6.52
CA ARG A 112 -9.83 -1.90 -5.11
C ARG A 112 -10.51 -0.56 -4.76
N PRO A 113 -11.80 -0.39 -5.10
CA PRO A 113 -12.47 0.91 -5.09
C PRO A 113 -12.38 1.67 -3.77
N HIS A 114 -12.37 0.95 -2.65
CA HIS A 114 -12.24 1.56 -1.33
C HIS A 114 -10.90 2.32 -1.14
N THR A 115 -9.78 1.79 -1.67
CA THR A 115 -8.50 2.48 -1.59
C THR A 115 -8.43 3.67 -2.55
N VAL A 116 -9.09 3.59 -3.71
CA VAL A 116 -9.20 4.67 -4.70
C VAL A 116 -9.98 5.85 -4.11
N ILE A 117 -11.20 5.58 -3.62
CA ILE A 117 -12.07 6.58 -2.98
C ILE A 117 -11.36 7.20 -1.78
N GLY A 118 -10.76 6.38 -0.92
CA GLY A 118 -10.01 6.87 0.23
C GLY A 118 -8.84 7.78 -0.12
N THR A 119 -8.18 7.54 -1.26
CA THR A 119 -7.07 8.39 -1.74
C THR A 119 -7.60 9.72 -2.26
N ALA A 120 -8.61 9.69 -3.12
CA ALA A 120 -9.21 10.92 -3.65
C ALA A 120 -9.72 11.82 -2.52
N MET A 121 -10.51 11.25 -1.59
CA MET A 121 -11.03 11.96 -0.42
C MET A 121 -9.91 12.53 0.46
N SER A 122 -8.84 11.76 0.69
CA SER A 122 -7.69 12.23 1.47
C SER A 122 -7.01 13.44 0.85
N ILE A 123 -6.75 13.40 -0.46
CA ILE A 123 -6.06 14.47 -1.17
C ILE A 123 -6.93 15.73 -1.21
N ILE A 124 -8.23 15.58 -1.49
CA ILE A 124 -9.18 16.69 -1.45
C ILE A 124 -9.18 17.33 -0.06
N SER A 125 -9.36 16.53 0.99
CA SER A 125 -9.41 17.00 2.38
C SER A 125 -8.15 17.76 2.78
N VAL A 126 -6.98 17.17 2.53
CA VAL A 126 -5.68 17.75 2.88
C VAL A 126 -5.41 19.02 2.06
N SER A 127 -5.82 19.04 0.79
CA SER A 127 -5.70 20.23 -0.07
C SER A 127 -6.53 21.40 0.45
N LEU A 128 -7.73 21.12 0.98
CA LEU A 128 -8.58 22.15 1.61
C LEU A 128 -7.94 22.74 2.88
N LEU A 129 -7.02 22.03 3.55
CA LEU A 129 -6.30 22.59 4.70
C LEU A 129 -5.36 23.73 4.31
N ALA A 130 -4.90 23.79 3.06
CA ALA A 130 -4.06 24.86 2.54
C ALA A 130 -4.85 26.12 2.14
N ILE A 131 -6.19 26.06 2.16
CA ILE A 131 -7.06 27.20 1.88
C ILE A 131 -7.11 28.12 3.10
N GLU A 132 -6.73 29.39 2.88
CA GLU A 132 -6.76 30.46 3.87
C GLU A 132 -7.85 31.48 3.58
N ARG A 133 -8.19 31.70 2.30
CA ARG A 133 -9.15 32.72 1.86
C ARG A 133 -10.08 32.16 0.79
N LEU A 134 -11.28 32.74 0.64
CA LEU A 134 -12.22 32.32 -0.41
C LEU A 134 -11.67 32.54 -1.83
N SER A 135 -10.77 33.52 -2.02
CA SER A 135 -10.08 33.75 -3.29
C SER A 135 -9.15 32.61 -3.71
N ASP A 136 -8.77 31.73 -2.77
CA ASP A 136 -7.92 30.57 -3.05
C ASP A 136 -8.65 29.52 -3.89
N PHE A 137 -9.99 29.51 -3.86
CA PHE A 137 -10.83 28.74 -4.79
C PHE A 137 -10.73 29.34 -6.20
N SER A 138 -9.65 29.00 -6.88
CA SER A 138 -9.27 29.49 -8.19
C SER A 138 -9.12 28.33 -9.18
N PRO A 139 -9.17 28.59 -10.50
CA PRO A 139 -8.86 27.57 -11.50
C PRO A 139 -7.50 26.88 -11.27
N LEU A 140 -6.54 27.63 -10.74
CA LEU A 140 -5.21 27.14 -10.39
C LEU A 140 -5.26 26.11 -9.25
N PHE A 141 -6.05 26.36 -8.21
CA PHE A 141 -6.29 25.37 -7.14
C PHE A 141 -6.90 24.08 -7.67
N PHE A 142 -7.96 24.18 -8.48
CA PHE A 142 -8.61 23.00 -9.05
C PHE A 142 -7.69 22.22 -9.99
N THR A 143 -6.85 22.91 -10.77
CA THR A 143 -5.86 22.28 -11.65
C THR A 143 -4.84 21.49 -10.83
N GLY A 144 -4.20 22.10 -9.83
CA GLY A 144 -3.24 21.41 -8.96
C GLY A 144 -3.87 20.26 -8.17
N LEU A 145 -5.10 20.43 -7.69
CA LEU A 145 -5.85 19.35 -7.03
C LEU A 145 -6.09 18.17 -7.98
N CYS A 146 -6.51 18.42 -9.21
CA CYS A 146 -6.72 17.38 -10.22
C CYS A 146 -5.41 16.66 -10.57
N GLU A 147 -4.32 17.38 -10.78
CA GLU A 147 -2.99 16.82 -11.04
C GLU A 147 -2.55 15.87 -9.92
N ALA A 148 -2.67 16.32 -8.67
CA ALA A 148 -2.35 15.52 -7.50
C ALA A 148 -3.21 14.25 -7.39
N ILE A 149 -4.54 14.37 -7.55
CA ILE A 149 -5.46 13.23 -7.48
C ILE A 149 -5.12 12.22 -8.58
N VAL A 150 -5.02 12.64 -9.84
CA VAL A 150 -4.79 11.73 -10.97
C VAL A 150 -3.46 11.00 -10.81
N ALA A 151 -2.39 11.73 -10.48
CA ALA A 151 -1.06 11.12 -10.29
C ALA A 151 -1.07 10.09 -9.15
N ALA A 152 -1.72 10.41 -8.03
CA ALA A 152 -1.83 9.54 -6.87
C ALA A 152 -2.73 8.32 -7.11
N LEU A 153 -3.82 8.47 -7.87
CA LEU A 153 -4.70 7.36 -8.23
C LEU A 153 -3.97 6.37 -9.14
N PHE A 154 -3.15 6.85 -10.08
CA PHE A 154 -2.29 5.96 -10.87
C PHE A 154 -1.30 5.18 -9.99
N MET A 155 -0.66 5.85 -9.03
CA MET A 155 0.21 5.17 -8.07
C MET A 155 -0.54 4.18 -7.18
N ASN A 156 -1.77 4.48 -6.77
CA ASN A 156 -2.60 3.56 -5.99
C ASN A 156 -2.89 2.28 -6.79
N ILE A 157 -3.29 2.41 -8.05
CA ILE A 157 -3.54 1.27 -8.95
C ILE A 157 -2.27 0.43 -9.13
N TYR A 158 -1.11 1.07 -9.29
CA TYR A 158 0.17 0.37 -9.27
C TYR A 158 0.35 -0.46 -7.99
N ILE A 159 0.20 0.15 -6.81
CA ILE A 159 0.46 -0.50 -5.52
C ILE A 159 -0.50 -1.68 -5.29
N VAL A 160 -1.80 -1.49 -5.51
CA VAL A 160 -2.80 -2.56 -5.27
C VAL A 160 -2.72 -3.66 -6.33
N GLY A 161 -2.39 -3.31 -7.57
CA GLY A 161 -2.20 -4.28 -8.64
C GLY A 161 -0.92 -5.09 -8.48
N LEU A 162 0.18 -4.44 -8.07
CA LEU A 162 1.43 -5.12 -7.75
C LEU A 162 1.24 -6.10 -6.59
N ASN A 163 0.49 -5.69 -5.54
CA ASN A 163 0.18 -6.59 -4.45
C ASN A 163 -0.57 -7.83 -4.94
N GLN A 164 -1.57 -7.67 -5.81
CA GLN A 164 -2.31 -8.81 -6.38
C GLN A 164 -1.44 -9.74 -7.23
N LEU A 165 -0.53 -9.21 -8.05
CA LEU A 165 0.38 -10.01 -8.88
C LEU A 165 1.25 -10.97 -8.05
N TYR A 166 1.67 -10.54 -6.86
CA TYR A 166 2.56 -11.31 -5.98
C TYR A 166 1.84 -12.15 -4.91
N ASP A 167 0.52 -11.99 -4.81
CA ASP A 167 -0.34 -12.65 -3.82
C ASP A 167 -1.46 -13.47 -4.49
N ILE A 168 -1.38 -13.82 -5.78
CA ILE A 168 -2.42 -14.57 -6.52
C ILE A 168 -2.90 -15.81 -5.75
N GLU A 169 -1.98 -16.66 -5.30
CA GLU A 169 -2.34 -17.90 -4.58
C GLU A 169 -2.92 -17.63 -3.18
N ILE A 170 -2.52 -16.53 -2.53
CA ILE A 170 -3.07 -16.10 -1.24
C ILE A 170 -4.49 -15.55 -1.45
N ASP A 171 -4.66 -14.70 -2.46
CA ASP A 171 -5.92 -14.05 -2.79
C ASP A 171 -6.95 -15.06 -3.36
N LYS A 172 -6.54 -16.21 -3.93
CA LYS A 172 -7.48 -17.32 -4.23
C LYS A 172 -8.21 -17.82 -2.99
N VAL A 173 -7.58 -17.79 -1.82
CA VAL A 173 -8.20 -18.17 -0.54
C VAL A 173 -8.92 -16.99 0.10
N ASN A 174 -8.25 -15.83 0.15
CA ASN A 174 -8.74 -14.69 0.90
C ASN A 174 -9.80 -13.88 0.14
N LYS A 175 -9.59 -13.67 -1.17
CA LYS A 175 -10.33 -12.76 -2.04
C LYS A 175 -10.53 -13.35 -3.45
N PRO A 176 -11.21 -14.50 -3.59
CA PRO A 176 -11.31 -15.24 -4.86
C PRO A 176 -11.99 -14.46 -5.99
N TYR A 177 -12.72 -13.40 -5.66
CA TYR A 177 -13.40 -12.52 -6.61
C TYR A 177 -12.47 -11.49 -7.29
N LEU A 178 -11.19 -11.39 -6.88
CA LEU A 178 -10.25 -10.45 -7.48
C LEU A 178 -9.81 -10.94 -8.87
N PRO A 179 -9.70 -10.05 -9.88
CA PRO A 179 -9.49 -10.44 -11.28
C PRO A 179 -8.29 -11.36 -11.55
N LEU A 180 -7.17 -11.17 -10.84
CA LEU A 180 -5.99 -12.04 -10.99
C LEU A 180 -6.15 -13.38 -10.26
N ALA A 181 -6.90 -13.42 -9.16
CA ALA A 181 -7.16 -14.64 -8.40
C ALA A 181 -8.24 -15.50 -9.07
N SER A 182 -9.28 -14.87 -9.63
CA SER A 182 -10.36 -15.52 -10.39
C SER A 182 -9.92 -16.00 -11.77
N GLY A 183 -8.83 -15.45 -12.31
CA GLY A 183 -8.32 -15.76 -13.66
C GLY A 183 -8.96 -14.93 -14.78
N GLU A 184 -9.79 -13.94 -14.45
CA GLU A 184 -10.35 -12.99 -15.42
C GLU A 184 -9.27 -12.11 -16.06
N TYR A 185 -8.21 -11.80 -15.32
CA TYR A 185 -6.97 -11.25 -15.87
C TYR A 185 -5.86 -12.29 -15.86
N SER A 186 -5.15 -12.35 -16.99
CA SER A 186 -3.87 -13.06 -17.04
C SER A 186 -2.80 -12.31 -16.26
N VAL A 187 -1.75 -13.02 -15.83
CA VAL A 187 -0.57 -12.39 -15.20
C VAL A 187 0.05 -11.35 -16.12
N GLY A 188 0.13 -11.62 -17.44
CA GLY A 188 0.65 -10.67 -18.42
C GLY A 188 -0.17 -9.38 -18.47
N THR A 189 -1.50 -9.48 -18.48
CA THR A 189 -2.41 -8.32 -18.41
C THR A 189 -2.19 -7.52 -17.14
N GLY A 190 -2.08 -8.19 -15.98
CA GLY A 190 -1.80 -7.53 -14.71
C GLY A 190 -0.48 -6.77 -14.71
N VAL A 191 0.59 -7.36 -15.27
CA VAL A 191 1.91 -6.71 -15.41
C VAL A 191 1.82 -5.48 -16.30
N VAL A 192 1.14 -5.56 -17.45
CA VAL A 192 0.96 -4.42 -18.37
C VAL A 192 0.21 -3.29 -17.67
N ILE A 193 -0.89 -3.59 -16.97
CA ILE A 193 -1.65 -2.58 -16.22
C ILE A 193 -0.75 -1.91 -15.17
N VAL A 194 -0.16 -2.70 -14.28
CA VAL A 194 0.65 -2.17 -13.16
C VAL A 194 1.82 -1.32 -13.65
N THR A 195 2.55 -1.80 -14.66
CA THR A 195 3.67 -1.04 -15.25
C THR A 195 3.22 0.23 -15.95
N SER A 196 2.11 0.21 -16.71
CA SER A 196 1.56 1.39 -17.38
C SER A 196 1.14 2.45 -16.37
N PHE A 197 0.41 2.07 -15.31
CA PHE A 197 -0.02 3.00 -14.27
C PHE A 197 1.17 3.59 -13.48
N ALA A 198 2.23 2.82 -13.23
CA ALA A 198 3.45 3.36 -12.63
C ALA A 198 4.12 4.43 -13.53
N LEU A 199 4.25 4.12 -14.83
CA LEU A 199 4.85 5.05 -15.80
C LEU A 199 4.01 6.32 -15.94
N MET A 200 2.69 6.20 -16.06
CA MET A 200 1.78 7.35 -16.13
C MET A 200 1.83 8.21 -14.87
N SER A 201 1.93 7.59 -13.69
CA SER A 201 2.05 8.31 -12.42
C SER A 201 3.35 9.13 -12.36
N PHE A 202 4.49 8.52 -12.68
CA PHE A 202 5.77 9.24 -12.69
C PHE A 202 5.87 10.27 -13.80
N TRP A 203 5.34 9.97 -14.99
CA TRP A 203 5.27 10.92 -16.10
C TRP A 203 4.50 12.18 -15.68
N LEU A 204 3.31 12.01 -15.09
CA LEU A 204 2.52 13.15 -14.63
C LEU A 204 3.23 13.89 -13.49
N GLY A 205 3.76 13.17 -12.49
CA GLY A 205 4.53 13.79 -11.39
C GLY A 205 5.74 14.59 -11.87
N TRP A 206 6.40 14.15 -12.94
CA TRP A 206 7.51 14.86 -13.57
C TRP A 206 7.05 16.09 -14.34
N VAL A 207 6.02 15.96 -15.19
CA VAL A 207 5.48 17.05 -16.01
C VAL A 207 4.91 18.18 -15.14
N VAL A 208 4.27 17.85 -14.01
CA VAL A 208 3.75 18.85 -13.06
C VAL A 208 4.90 19.65 -12.43
N GLY A 209 6.07 19.05 -12.19
CA GLY A 209 7.23 19.75 -11.63
C GLY A 209 7.13 20.05 -10.12
N SER A 210 6.11 19.55 -9.43
CA SER A 210 5.96 19.65 -7.97
C SER A 210 6.84 18.63 -7.25
N TRP A 211 7.91 19.09 -6.58
CA TRP A 211 8.76 18.23 -5.77
C TRP A 211 8.00 17.46 -4.66
N PRO A 212 7.10 18.09 -3.87
CA PRO A 212 6.32 17.35 -2.88
C PRO A 212 5.51 16.20 -3.50
N LEU A 213 4.87 16.45 -4.65
CA LEU A 213 4.11 15.43 -5.36
C LEU A 213 5.03 14.31 -5.86
N PHE A 214 6.12 14.64 -6.54
CA PHE A 214 7.07 13.66 -7.05
C PHE A 214 7.63 12.76 -5.94
N TRP A 215 8.04 13.35 -4.81
CA TRP A 215 8.53 12.58 -3.65
C TRP A 215 7.44 11.68 -3.05
N ALA A 216 6.20 12.15 -3.00
CA ALA A 216 5.08 11.32 -2.55
C ALA A 216 4.93 10.07 -3.42
N LEU A 217 4.97 10.24 -4.74
CA LEU A 217 4.85 9.15 -5.71
C LEU A 217 6.06 8.20 -5.62
N PHE A 218 7.27 8.75 -5.57
CA PHE A 218 8.52 7.98 -5.51
C PHE A 218 8.61 7.14 -4.24
N VAL A 219 8.37 7.73 -3.07
CA VAL A 219 8.43 6.98 -1.81
C VAL A 219 7.29 5.96 -1.75
N SER A 220 6.09 6.29 -2.21
CA SER A 220 4.97 5.34 -2.28
C SER A 220 5.27 4.17 -3.22
N PHE A 221 5.92 4.42 -4.35
CA PHE A 221 6.40 3.39 -5.26
C PHE A 221 7.41 2.47 -4.58
N VAL A 222 8.45 3.01 -3.93
CA VAL A 222 9.46 2.22 -3.23
C VAL A 222 8.83 1.36 -2.13
N LEU A 223 7.99 1.97 -1.28
CA LEU A 223 7.31 1.27 -0.19
C LEU A 223 6.36 0.19 -0.72
N GLY A 224 5.53 0.49 -1.73
CA GLY A 224 4.62 -0.49 -2.33
C GLY A 224 5.35 -1.67 -3.00
N THR A 225 6.49 -1.38 -3.61
CA THR A 225 7.38 -2.37 -4.24
C THR A 225 8.02 -3.27 -3.19
N ALA A 226 8.67 -2.68 -2.19
CA ALA A 226 9.32 -3.40 -1.10
C ALA A 226 8.32 -4.20 -0.24
N TYR A 227 7.08 -3.71 -0.13
CA TYR A 227 5.99 -4.40 0.52
C TYR A 227 5.60 -5.70 -0.18
N SER A 228 5.54 -5.72 -1.51
CA SER A 228 4.89 -6.79 -2.29
C SER A 228 5.87 -7.80 -2.90
N ILE A 229 6.96 -7.33 -3.51
CA ILE A 229 7.85 -8.15 -4.35
C ILE A 229 8.55 -9.24 -3.53
N ASN A 230 8.51 -10.49 -4.03
CA ASN A 230 9.14 -11.64 -3.40
C ASN A 230 10.63 -11.79 -3.78
N LEU A 231 11.47 -10.84 -3.36
CA LEU A 231 12.93 -10.89 -3.51
C LEU A 231 13.62 -10.80 -2.14
N PRO A 232 14.91 -11.21 -2.01
CA PRO A 232 15.67 -11.00 -0.79
C PRO A 232 15.62 -9.54 -0.33
N LEU A 233 15.48 -9.31 0.98
CA LEU A 233 15.31 -7.99 1.63
C LEU A 233 13.99 -7.26 1.34
N LEU A 234 13.15 -7.74 0.41
CA LEU A 234 11.82 -7.21 0.14
C LEU A 234 10.73 -8.09 0.78
N ARG A 235 9.50 -7.99 0.28
CA ARG A 235 8.29 -8.63 0.81
C ARG A 235 8.02 -8.29 2.27
N TRP A 236 8.12 -7.01 2.61
CA TRP A 236 7.92 -6.50 3.96
C TRP A 236 6.55 -6.82 4.56
N LYS A 237 5.54 -7.12 3.73
CA LYS A 237 4.25 -7.67 4.16
C LYS A 237 4.37 -8.88 5.10
N ARG A 238 5.44 -9.70 4.96
CA ARG A 238 5.68 -10.87 5.82
C ARG A 238 5.85 -10.52 7.30
N PHE A 239 6.33 -9.30 7.59
CA PHE A 239 6.58 -8.83 8.95
C PHE A 239 5.47 -7.86 9.36
N ALA A 240 4.60 -8.27 10.27
CA ALA A 240 3.41 -7.52 10.66
C ALA A 240 3.70 -6.05 11.04
N PHE A 241 4.76 -5.81 11.81
CA PHE A 241 5.17 -4.46 12.20
C PHE A 241 5.62 -3.61 11.00
N VAL A 242 6.48 -4.15 10.14
CA VAL A 242 6.97 -3.43 8.95
C VAL A 242 5.83 -3.15 7.98
N ALA A 243 4.92 -4.12 7.80
CA ALA A 243 3.72 -3.97 6.99
C ALA A 243 2.83 -2.81 7.48
N ALA A 244 2.60 -2.72 8.79
CA ALA A 244 1.85 -1.62 9.39
C ALA A 244 2.57 -0.27 9.22
N MET A 245 3.90 -0.23 9.42
CA MET A 245 4.70 0.98 9.23
C MET A 245 4.67 1.48 7.78
N CYS A 246 4.68 0.59 6.79
CA CYS A 246 4.55 0.98 5.38
C CYS A 246 3.21 1.68 5.11
N ILE A 247 2.12 1.10 5.63
CA ILE A 247 0.77 1.64 5.44
C ILE A 247 0.64 2.98 6.16
N LEU A 248 1.14 3.09 7.39
CA LEU A 248 1.19 4.35 8.14
C LEU A 248 1.99 5.41 7.38
N ALA A 249 3.20 5.08 6.93
CA ALA A 249 4.06 6.02 6.20
C ALA A 249 3.34 6.57 4.95
N VAL A 250 2.71 5.71 4.14
CA VAL A 250 1.99 6.15 2.95
C VAL A 250 0.72 6.92 3.32
N ARG A 251 -0.17 6.34 4.14
CA ARG A 251 -1.54 6.84 4.35
C ARG A 251 -1.63 7.98 5.36
N ALA A 252 -0.82 7.98 6.41
CA ALA A 252 -0.91 8.99 7.48
C ALA A 252 0.13 10.10 7.34
N VAL A 253 1.30 9.82 6.75
CA VAL A 253 2.40 10.79 6.71
C VAL A 253 2.53 11.38 5.31
N ILE A 254 2.84 10.56 4.31
CA ILE A 254 3.09 11.03 2.94
C ILE A 254 1.85 11.72 2.39
N VAL A 255 0.67 11.10 2.50
CA VAL A 255 -0.57 11.70 1.99
C VAL A 255 -0.84 13.06 2.66
N GLN A 256 -0.72 13.14 3.98
CA GLN A 256 -1.06 14.37 4.70
C GLN A 256 -0.05 15.49 4.40
N LEU A 257 1.25 15.19 4.46
CA LEU A 257 2.28 16.21 4.31
C LEU A 257 2.51 16.60 2.86
N ALA A 258 2.67 15.62 1.97
CA ALA A 258 3.13 15.90 0.61
C ALA A 258 2.06 16.56 -0.25
N PHE A 259 0.80 16.14 -0.14
CA PHE A 259 -0.30 16.78 -0.89
C PHE A 259 -0.67 18.15 -0.31
N PHE A 260 -0.57 18.34 1.01
CA PHE A 260 -0.68 19.69 1.59
C PHE A 260 0.41 20.60 1.04
N LEU A 261 1.67 20.13 1.06
CA LEU A 261 2.81 20.92 0.57
C LEU A 261 2.73 21.15 -0.93
N HIS A 262 2.18 20.24 -1.72
CA HIS A 262 1.92 20.48 -3.13
C HIS A 262 1.00 21.70 -3.32
N ILE A 263 -0.11 21.77 -2.60
CA ILE A 263 -1.01 22.93 -2.70
C ILE A 263 -0.36 24.19 -2.10
N GLN A 264 0.22 24.09 -0.91
CA GLN A 264 0.79 25.22 -0.20
C GLN A 264 1.96 25.85 -0.97
N THR A 265 2.94 25.05 -1.39
CA THR A 265 4.22 25.55 -1.91
C THR A 265 4.25 25.66 -3.42
N PHE A 266 3.68 24.70 -4.13
CA PHE A 266 3.75 24.67 -5.59
C PHE A 266 2.57 25.41 -6.23
N VAL A 267 1.35 25.10 -5.81
CA VAL A 267 0.14 25.73 -6.37
C VAL A 267 0.04 27.18 -5.90
N PHE A 268 0.08 27.45 -4.59
CA PHE A 268 -0.05 28.81 -4.08
C PHE A 268 1.25 29.60 -3.96
N GLY A 269 2.43 28.98 -4.16
CA GLY A 269 3.72 29.66 -4.00
C GLY A 269 4.00 30.14 -2.56
N ARG A 270 3.31 29.59 -1.55
CA ARG A 270 3.43 30.00 -0.14
C ARG A 270 4.55 29.24 0.56
N PRO A 271 5.12 29.79 1.65
CA PRO A 271 6.09 29.06 2.46
C PRO A 271 5.50 27.77 3.04
N ALA A 272 6.37 26.78 3.22
CA ALA A 272 6.05 25.50 3.85
C ALA A 272 5.80 25.68 5.36
N ILE A 273 4.57 26.01 5.73
CA ILE A 273 4.15 26.19 7.13
C ILE A 273 3.26 25.01 7.54
N PHE A 274 3.68 24.27 8.57
CA PHE A 274 2.87 23.19 9.14
C PHE A 274 1.81 23.78 10.07
N THR A 275 0.55 23.71 9.64
CA THR A 275 -0.58 24.25 10.40
C THR A 275 -1.03 23.28 11.49
N ARG A 276 -1.68 23.78 12.55
CA ARG A 276 -2.25 22.93 13.61
C ARG A 276 -3.26 21.90 13.06
N PRO A 277 -4.17 22.27 12.12
CA PRO A 277 -5.05 21.29 11.48
C PRO A 277 -4.30 20.19 10.73
N LEU A 278 -3.18 20.50 10.06
CA LEU A 278 -2.36 19.49 9.39
C LEU A 278 -1.70 18.53 10.38
N VAL A 279 -1.17 19.04 11.50
CA VAL A 279 -0.60 18.20 12.57
C VAL A 279 -1.67 17.29 13.17
N PHE A 280 -2.86 17.84 13.46
CA PHE A 280 -4.00 17.07 13.91
C PHE A 280 -4.36 15.96 12.91
N ALA A 281 -4.54 16.31 11.63
CA ALA A 281 -4.89 15.36 10.59
C ALA A 281 -3.84 14.26 10.44
N THR A 282 -2.55 14.58 10.50
CA THR A 282 -1.44 13.62 10.45
C THR A 282 -1.46 12.66 11.63
N ALA A 283 -1.61 13.20 12.85
CA ALA A 283 -1.65 12.40 14.07
C ALA A 283 -2.89 11.50 14.11
N PHE A 284 -4.06 12.07 13.81
CA PHE A 284 -5.34 11.35 13.82
C PHE A 284 -5.39 10.24 12.75
N MET A 285 -4.96 10.54 11.52
CA MET A 285 -4.93 9.53 10.45
C MET A 285 -3.86 8.46 10.65
N SER A 286 -2.91 8.66 11.57
CA SER A 286 -1.99 7.60 12.00
C SER A 286 -2.72 6.49 12.74
N PHE A 287 -3.69 6.82 13.61
CA PHE A 287 -4.53 5.82 14.28
C PHE A 287 -5.33 5.00 13.25
N PHE A 288 -6.01 5.69 12.33
CA PHE A 288 -6.75 5.03 11.25
C PHE A 288 -5.87 4.15 10.37
N SER A 289 -4.64 4.59 10.06
CA SER A 289 -3.72 3.82 9.22
C SER A 289 -3.27 2.54 9.90
N VAL A 290 -2.98 2.58 11.21
CA VAL A 290 -2.70 1.36 12.00
C VAL A 290 -3.92 0.45 12.01
N VAL A 291 -5.11 1.01 12.23
CA VAL A 291 -6.36 0.22 12.25
C VAL A 291 -6.59 -0.45 10.91
N ILE A 292 -6.52 0.27 9.78
CA ILE A 292 -6.67 -0.31 8.44
C ILE A 292 -5.64 -1.41 8.21
N ALA A 293 -4.39 -1.19 8.63
CA ALA A 293 -3.32 -2.18 8.49
C ALA A 293 -3.59 -3.47 9.27
N LEU A 294 -4.16 -3.39 10.48
CA LEU A 294 -4.51 -4.55 11.30
C LEU A 294 -5.81 -5.21 10.83
N PHE A 295 -6.82 -4.40 10.51
CA PHE A 295 -8.17 -4.87 10.22
C PHE A 295 -8.24 -5.60 8.88
N LYS A 296 -7.46 -5.17 7.88
CA LYS A 296 -7.38 -5.87 6.59
C LYS A 296 -6.88 -7.31 6.73
N ASP A 297 -6.08 -7.59 7.77
CA ASP A 297 -5.49 -8.91 8.01
C ASP A 297 -6.45 -9.86 8.76
N ILE A 298 -7.53 -9.35 9.37
CA ILE A 298 -8.53 -10.17 10.07
C ILE A 298 -9.27 -11.14 9.12
N PRO A 299 -9.89 -10.68 8.00
CA PRO A 299 -10.53 -11.61 7.06
C PRO A 299 -9.53 -12.48 6.30
N ASP A 300 -8.24 -12.12 6.32
CA ASP A 300 -7.16 -12.76 5.58
C ASP A 300 -6.40 -13.85 6.39
N ILE A 301 -6.81 -14.12 7.64
CA ILE A 301 -6.13 -15.05 8.59
C ILE A 301 -5.87 -16.44 7.98
N GLU A 302 -6.82 -16.98 7.22
CA GLU A 302 -6.73 -18.34 6.67
C GLU A 302 -5.64 -18.43 5.61
N GLY A 303 -5.67 -17.56 4.60
CA GLY A 303 -4.61 -17.47 3.59
C GLY A 303 -3.26 -17.12 4.22
N ASP A 304 -3.22 -16.20 5.18
CA ASP A 304 -1.97 -15.84 5.87
C ASP A 304 -1.33 -17.05 6.56
N LYS A 305 -2.12 -17.89 7.25
CA LYS A 305 -1.63 -19.11 7.89
C LYS A 305 -1.07 -20.11 6.88
N ILE A 306 -1.79 -20.39 5.80
CA ILE A 306 -1.38 -21.35 4.77
C ILE A 306 -0.04 -20.95 4.14
N PHE A 307 0.16 -19.65 3.90
CA PHE A 307 1.36 -19.12 3.26
C PHE A 307 2.43 -18.64 4.25
N GLY A 308 2.30 -18.96 5.55
CA GLY A 308 3.31 -18.70 6.57
C GLY A 308 3.49 -17.22 6.94
N ILE A 309 2.52 -16.36 6.62
CA ILE A 309 2.52 -14.95 7.00
C ILE A 309 2.09 -14.83 8.47
N ARG A 310 2.99 -14.32 9.31
CA ARG A 310 2.74 -14.18 10.75
C ARG A 310 2.16 -12.79 11.09
N SER A 311 1.01 -12.45 10.53
CA SER A 311 0.28 -11.20 10.81
C SER A 311 -0.18 -11.11 12.27
N PHE A 312 -0.56 -9.91 12.75
CA PHE A 312 -1.06 -9.75 14.13
C PHE A 312 -2.33 -10.57 14.37
N SER A 313 -3.22 -10.62 13.39
CA SER A 313 -4.45 -11.41 13.42
C SER A 313 -4.18 -12.92 13.55
N VAL A 314 -3.12 -13.41 12.90
CA VAL A 314 -2.66 -14.81 13.06
C VAL A 314 -2.07 -15.07 14.45
N ARG A 315 -1.27 -14.14 14.99
CA ARG A 315 -0.56 -14.32 16.28
C ARG A 315 -1.45 -14.12 17.51
N LEU A 316 -2.29 -13.10 17.51
CA LEU A 316 -3.11 -12.69 18.66
C LEU A 316 -4.54 -13.23 18.58
N GLY A 317 -4.97 -13.63 17.39
CA GLY A 317 -6.33 -14.08 17.11
C GLY A 317 -7.28 -12.94 16.73
N GLN A 318 -8.25 -13.26 15.90
CA GLN A 318 -9.16 -12.30 15.27
C GLN A 318 -9.92 -11.43 16.28
N LYS A 319 -10.44 -12.02 17.36
CA LYS A 319 -11.30 -11.33 18.34
C LYS A 319 -10.51 -10.27 19.11
N ARG A 320 -9.26 -10.59 19.48
CA ARG A 320 -8.39 -9.63 20.18
C ARG A 320 -8.02 -8.47 19.26
N VAL A 321 -7.60 -8.75 18.03
CA VAL A 321 -7.21 -7.70 17.07
C VAL A 321 -8.40 -6.81 16.69
N PHE A 322 -9.58 -7.39 16.51
CA PHE A 322 -10.83 -6.63 16.28
C PHE A 322 -11.06 -5.59 17.38
N TRP A 323 -11.08 -6.02 18.65
CA TRP A 323 -11.34 -5.09 19.77
C TRP A 323 -10.20 -4.09 19.98
N ILE A 324 -8.94 -4.48 19.77
CA ILE A 324 -7.82 -3.53 19.76
C ILE A 324 -8.06 -2.42 18.75
N CYS A 325 -8.49 -2.75 17.53
CA CYS A 325 -8.78 -1.76 16.50
C CYS A 325 -9.95 -0.84 16.90
N VAL A 326 -11.03 -1.41 17.44
CA VAL A 326 -12.19 -0.62 17.90
C VAL A 326 -11.77 0.34 19.02
N TYR A 327 -11.05 -0.12 20.03
CA TYR A 327 -10.58 0.75 21.12
C TYR A 327 -9.61 1.82 20.62
N LEU A 328 -8.73 1.49 19.68
CA LEU A 328 -7.79 2.44 19.10
C LEU A 328 -8.52 3.57 18.35
N LEU A 329 -9.57 3.26 17.60
CA LEU A 329 -10.42 4.28 16.97
C LEU A 329 -11.23 5.08 18.00
N GLN A 330 -11.77 4.45 19.04
CA GLN A 330 -12.47 5.18 20.11
C GLN A 330 -11.55 6.18 20.83
N MET A 331 -10.30 5.79 21.07
CA MET A 331 -9.29 6.69 21.61
C MET A 331 -9.00 7.86 20.65
N ALA A 332 -8.87 7.59 19.35
CA ALA A 332 -8.68 8.65 18.35
C ALA A 332 -9.86 9.65 18.36
N TYR A 333 -11.10 9.16 18.40
CA TYR A 333 -12.29 10.02 18.48
C TYR A 333 -12.37 10.80 19.79
N ALA A 334 -11.98 10.20 20.91
CA ALA A 334 -11.88 10.92 22.18
C ALA A 334 -10.84 12.05 22.11
N VAL A 335 -9.68 11.81 21.50
CA VAL A 335 -8.67 12.86 21.26
C VAL A 335 -9.24 13.97 20.38
N ALA A 336 -9.93 13.63 19.29
CA ALA A 336 -10.56 14.61 18.40
C ALA A 336 -11.64 15.44 19.10
N PHE A 337 -12.42 14.84 20.00
CA PHE A 337 -13.37 15.56 20.84
C PHE A 337 -12.67 16.65 21.67
N PHE A 338 -11.56 16.31 22.34
CA PHE A 338 -10.82 17.29 23.15
C PHE A 338 -10.16 18.38 22.29
N VAL A 339 -9.64 18.03 21.11
CA VAL A 339 -9.12 19.01 20.14
C VAL A 339 -10.23 19.98 19.69
N GLY A 340 -11.43 19.46 19.38
CA GLY A 340 -12.58 20.28 19.06
C GLY A 340 -13.02 21.19 20.20
N ALA A 341 -13.04 20.68 21.44
CA ALA A 341 -13.39 21.45 22.63
C ALA A 341 -12.42 22.63 22.88
N ALA A 342 -11.15 22.45 22.54
CA ALA A 342 -10.12 23.47 22.63
C ALA A 342 -10.16 24.51 21.49
N SER A 343 -10.96 24.30 20.44
CA SER A 343 -11.07 25.28 19.35
C SER A 343 -11.66 26.61 19.84
N PRO A 344 -11.10 27.76 19.44
CA PRO A 344 -11.66 29.07 19.76
C PRO A 344 -12.90 29.40 18.90
N PHE A 345 -13.08 28.70 17.77
CA PHE A 345 -14.17 28.97 16.84
C PHE A 345 -15.39 28.11 17.16
N LEU A 346 -16.53 28.74 17.46
CA LEU A 346 -17.75 28.00 17.84
C LEU A 346 -18.22 27.01 16.77
N TRP A 347 -18.17 27.41 15.49
CA TRP A 347 -18.59 26.55 14.38
C TRP A 347 -17.70 25.30 14.24
N SER A 348 -16.38 25.47 14.31
CA SER A 348 -15.41 24.36 14.24
C SER A 348 -15.54 23.45 15.47
N LYS A 349 -15.70 24.04 16.65
CA LYS A 349 -15.94 23.33 17.91
C LYS A 349 -17.15 22.42 17.82
N LEU A 350 -18.31 22.96 17.42
CA LEU A 350 -19.55 22.20 17.32
C LEU A 350 -19.44 21.07 16.30
N ILE A 351 -18.93 21.35 15.10
CA ILE A 351 -18.78 20.35 14.03
C ILE A 351 -17.82 19.24 14.46
N THR A 352 -16.67 19.60 15.03
CA THR A 352 -15.66 18.62 15.46
C THR A 352 -16.20 17.75 16.59
N ILE A 353 -16.80 18.34 17.63
CA ILE A 353 -17.35 17.57 18.76
C ILE A 353 -18.48 16.67 18.30
N VAL A 354 -19.51 17.23 17.66
CA VAL A 354 -20.71 16.48 17.28
C VAL A 354 -20.36 15.42 16.25
N GLY A 355 -19.55 15.75 15.24
CA GLY A 355 -19.12 14.82 14.21
C GLY A 355 -18.41 13.60 14.77
N HIS A 356 -17.37 13.80 15.59
CA HIS A 356 -16.61 12.67 16.15
C HIS A 356 -17.40 11.89 17.21
N VAL A 357 -18.30 12.52 17.98
CA VAL A 357 -19.20 11.81 18.90
C VAL A 357 -20.18 10.91 18.15
N ILE A 358 -20.74 11.38 17.03
CA ILE A 358 -21.60 10.57 16.16
C ILE A 358 -20.79 9.38 15.63
N LEU A 359 -19.61 9.61 15.04
CA LEU A 359 -18.78 8.54 14.48
C LEU A 359 -18.31 7.52 15.52
N ALA A 360 -17.96 7.98 16.73
CA ALA A 360 -17.64 7.13 17.87
C ALA A 360 -18.83 6.25 18.31
N SER A 361 -20.01 6.85 18.41
CA SER A 361 -21.23 6.16 18.80
C SER A 361 -21.66 5.13 17.76
N THR A 362 -21.62 5.50 16.48
CA THR A 362 -21.90 4.60 15.36
C THR A 362 -20.89 3.46 15.31
N LEU A 363 -19.59 3.72 15.46
CA LEU A 363 -18.57 2.68 15.54
C LEU A 363 -18.86 1.68 16.67
N TRP A 364 -19.16 2.17 17.87
CA TRP A 364 -19.43 1.32 19.04
C TRP A 364 -20.66 0.44 18.83
N TYR A 365 -21.74 1.05 18.30
CA TYR A 365 -22.99 0.36 18.02
C TYR A 365 -22.79 -0.78 17.02
N HIS A 366 -22.15 -0.50 15.89
CA HIS A 366 -21.87 -1.52 14.88
C HIS A 366 -20.87 -2.58 15.38
N ALA A 367 -19.86 -2.20 16.17
CA ALA A 367 -18.85 -3.14 16.66
C ALA A 367 -19.46 -4.23 17.57
N LYS A 368 -20.48 -3.88 18.35
CA LYS A 368 -21.18 -4.83 19.23
C LYS A 368 -22.03 -5.86 18.50
N SER A 369 -22.49 -5.56 17.28
CA SER A 369 -23.36 -6.44 16.51
C SER A 369 -22.63 -7.34 15.50
N VAL A 370 -21.31 -7.21 15.37
CA VAL A 370 -20.53 -8.04 14.43
C VAL A 370 -20.40 -9.46 14.98
N ASP A 371 -20.90 -10.43 14.23
CA ASP A 371 -20.53 -11.83 14.41
C ASP A 371 -19.09 -12.06 13.92
N LEU A 372 -18.17 -12.22 14.88
CA LEU A 372 -16.77 -12.46 14.57
C LEU A 372 -16.51 -13.84 13.97
N ASN A 373 -17.44 -14.79 14.05
CA ASN A 373 -17.24 -16.10 13.42
C ASN A 373 -17.54 -16.06 11.91
N SER A 374 -18.23 -15.03 11.43
CA SER A 374 -18.57 -14.85 10.02
C SER A 374 -17.53 -13.98 9.30
N LYS A 375 -16.79 -14.59 8.35
CA LYS A 375 -15.86 -13.87 7.47
C LYS A 375 -16.57 -12.76 6.68
N ALA A 376 -17.82 -12.98 6.27
CA ALA A 376 -18.63 -11.98 5.58
C ALA A 376 -18.97 -10.79 6.49
N ALA A 377 -19.35 -11.03 7.75
CA ALA A 377 -19.63 -9.95 8.71
C ALA A 377 -18.36 -9.13 9.02
N ILE A 378 -17.22 -9.78 9.22
CA ILE A 378 -15.93 -9.10 9.42
C ILE A 378 -15.55 -8.26 8.19
N THR A 379 -15.69 -8.82 6.99
CA THR A 379 -15.37 -8.10 5.74
C THR A 379 -16.29 -6.89 5.55
N SER A 380 -17.58 -7.05 5.87
CA SER A 380 -18.54 -5.95 5.85
C SER A 380 -18.15 -4.84 6.85
N PHE A 381 -17.76 -5.22 8.06
CA PHE A 381 -17.31 -4.26 9.07
C PHE A 381 -15.99 -3.57 8.66
N TYR A 382 -15.06 -4.29 8.02
CA TYR A 382 -13.86 -3.68 7.44
C TYR A 382 -14.21 -2.61 6.40
N MET A 383 -15.19 -2.86 5.53
CA MET A 383 -15.67 -1.84 4.58
C MET A 383 -16.39 -0.69 5.28
N PHE A 384 -17.02 -0.93 6.43
CA PHE A 384 -17.56 0.12 7.29
C PHE A 384 -16.46 0.99 7.92
N ILE A 385 -15.32 0.43 8.34
CA ILE A 385 -14.15 1.21 8.78
C ILE A 385 -13.66 2.15 7.67
N TRP A 386 -13.67 1.72 6.41
CA TRP A 386 -13.37 2.59 5.28
C TRP A 386 -14.39 3.73 5.12
N LYS A 387 -15.68 3.50 5.38
CA LYS A 387 -16.68 4.57 5.37
C LYS A 387 -16.43 5.61 6.47
N LEU A 388 -16.04 5.15 7.67
CA LEU A 388 -15.62 6.05 8.75
C LEU A 388 -14.40 6.86 8.33
N PHE A 389 -13.40 6.21 7.72
CA PHE A 389 -12.21 6.89 7.18
C PHE A 389 -12.56 7.97 6.15
N TYR A 390 -13.57 7.77 5.30
CA TYR A 390 -14.04 8.81 4.37
C TYR A 390 -14.74 9.95 5.10
N ALA A 391 -15.59 9.64 6.08
CA ALA A 391 -16.28 10.64 6.89
C ALA A 391 -15.29 11.53 7.63
N GLU A 392 -14.19 10.96 8.11
CA GLU A 392 -13.12 11.73 8.76
C GLU A 392 -12.45 12.73 7.83
N TYR A 393 -12.19 12.36 6.57
CA TYR A 393 -11.69 13.32 5.59
C TYR A 393 -12.70 14.41 5.21
N LEU A 394 -13.99 14.23 5.46
CA LEU A 394 -14.97 15.32 5.35
C LEU A 394 -14.92 16.27 6.57
N LEU A 395 -14.57 15.76 7.76
CA LEU A 395 -14.51 16.54 8.99
C LEU A 395 -13.18 17.30 9.14
N ILE A 396 -12.05 16.68 8.77
CA ILE A 396 -10.70 17.25 8.94
C ILE A 396 -10.57 18.71 8.47
N PRO A 397 -11.08 19.13 7.28
CA PRO A 397 -10.95 20.50 6.80
C PRO A 397 -11.67 21.54 7.66
N LEU A 398 -12.62 21.09 8.48
CA LEU A 398 -13.47 21.91 9.34
C LEU A 398 -12.88 22.08 10.75
N VAL A 399 -11.78 21.40 11.07
CA VAL A 399 -11.05 21.52 12.34
C VAL A 399 -10.14 22.75 12.28
N ARG A 400 -10.40 23.77 13.10
CA ARG A 400 -9.73 25.09 13.10
C ARG A 400 -9.29 25.55 14.46
#